data_AF-A0A428WIM4-F1
#
_entry.id   AF-A0A428WIM4-F1
#
_cell.length_a   1.000
_cell.length_b   1.000
_cell.length_c   1.000
_cell.angle_alpha   90.00
_cell.angle_beta   90.00
_cell.angle_gamma   90.00
#
_symmetry.space_group_name_H-M   'P 1'
#
loop_
_entity.id
_entity.type
_entity.pdbx_description
1 polymer ?
#
loop_
_entity_poly.entity_id
_entity_poly.type
_entity_poly.pdbx_seq_one_letter_code
_entity_poly.pdbx_strand_id
1 'polypeptide(L)'
;MVRSGDTVRKPWTPATPAVHAFLRHLRGKGVPGVPAVHGRDEQGRQVLEYVPGEQGLSAPPMTVAELRRLGTMVRALHDASADFVPPPGARWEVAIPPDGAELVCHQDLAPWNLIRDGETWTFIDWDAAAPGTRLWDLAYVAQTFPPLVAGGDPRADGPRLRAVVDGYGLDAAGRDALPELLVRRTRAMFDLLENGARSGTLPWARLWAEGHGVHWGGAADYLAGHLPEWRSALR
;
A
#
# COMPACT_ATOMS: atom_id res chain seq x y z
N MET A 1 -6.18 8.38 -16.52
CA MET A 1 -5.37 9.46 -15.92
C MET A 1 -4.71 10.26 -17.02
N VAL A 2 -4.65 11.59 -16.92
CA VAL A 2 -3.99 12.45 -17.92
C VAL A 2 -3.03 13.39 -17.21
N ARG A 3 -1.77 13.45 -17.66
CA ARG A 3 -0.81 14.46 -17.21
C ARG A 3 -1.07 15.77 -17.94
N SER A 4 -1.07 16.89 -17.21
CA SER A 4 -1.15 18.24 -17.75
C SER A 4 -0.21 19.15 -16.96
N GLY A 5 0.92 19.51 -17.57
CA GLY A 5 2.02 20.20 -16.89
C GLY A 5 2.51 19.41 -15.66
N ASP A 6 2.43 20.07 -14.51
CA ASP A 6 2.85 19.55 -13.20
C ASP A 6 1.70 18.94 -12.40
N THR A 7 0.61 18.54 -13.08
CA THR A 7 -0.55 17.92 -12.45
C THR A 7 -1.01 16.65 -13.16
N VAL A 8 -1.65 15.76 -12.41
CA VAL A 8 -2.39 14.61 -12.93
C VAL A 8 -3.90 14.81 -12.73
N ARG A 9 -4.66 14.40 -13.75
CA ARG A 9 -6.13 14.46 -13.75
C ARG A 9 -6.70 13.05 -13.68
N LYS A 10 -7.57 12.82 -12.68
CA LYS A 10 -8.26 11.54 -12.43
C LYS A 10 -9.78 11.76 -12.35
N PRO A 11 -10.60 10.72 -12.61
CA PRO A 11 -12.04 10.81 -12.35
C PRO A 11 -12.32 11.26 -10.92
N TRP A 12 -13.41 12.00 -10.72
CA TRP A 12 -13.89 12.36 -9.39
C TRP A 12 -14.90 11.30 -8.93
N THR A 13 -14.57 10.59 -7.87
CA THR A 13 -15.43 9.55 -7.27
C THR A 13 -16.08 10.08 -5.99
N PRO A 14 -17.09 9.38 -5.44
CA PRO A 14 -17.64 9.73 -4.12
C PRO A 14 -16.60 9.74 -2.99
N ALA A 15 -15.47 9.01 -3.14
CA ALA A 15 -14.40 8.96 -2.14
C ALA A 15 -13.42 10.14 -2.24
N THR A 16 -13.29 10.76 -3.42
CA THR A 16 -12.32 11.84 -3.68
C THR A 16 -12.34 12.97 -2.63
N PRO A 17 -13.49 13.50 -2.14
CA PRO A 17 -13.49 14.53 -1.11
C PRO A 17 -12.79 14.11 0.18
N ALA A 18 -12.99 12.87 0.62
CA ALA A 18 -12.39 12.32 1.84
C ALA A 18 -10.89 12.08 1.66
N VAL A 19 -10.49 11.50 0.52
CA VAL A 19 -9.08 11.32 0.13
C VAL A 19 -8.35 12.66 0.06
N HIS A 20 -8.96 13.69 -0.54
CA HIS A 20 -8.39 15.04 -0.58
C HIS A 20 -8.21 15.65 0.82
N ALA A 21 -9.19 15.47 1.71
CA ALA A 21 -9.07 15.94 3.09
C ALA A 21 -7.92 15.24 3.82
N PHE A 22 -7.77 13.94 3.62
CA PHE A 22 -6.70 13.14 4.20
C PHE A 22 -5.31 13.53 3.69
N LEU A 23 -5.13 13.69 2.37
CA LEU A 23 -3.88 14.16 1.78
C LEU A 23 -3.47 15.55 2.31
N ARG A 24 -4.43 16.47 2.43
CA ARG A 24 -4.16 17.79 3.02
C ARG A 24 -3.76 17.70 4.49
N HIS A 25 -4.38 16.81 5.26
CA HIS A 25 -4.00 16.55 6.65
C HIS A 25 -2.56 16.05 6.75
N LEU A 26 -2.20 15.00 6.00
CA LEU A 26 -0.85 14.44 6.00
C LEU A 26 0.21 15.47 5.61
N ARG A 27 -0.08 16.30 4.58
CA ARG A 27 0.81 17.40 4.19
C ARG A 27 0.89 18.48 5.27
N GLY A 28 -0.21 18.80 5.94
CA GLY A 28 -0.25 19.73 7.06
C GLY A 28 0.57 19.25 8.26
N LYS A 29 0.72 17.93 8.43
CA LYS A 29 1.63 17.30 9.40
C LYS A 29 3.09 17.29 8.97
N GLY A 30 3.40 17.74 7.75
CA GLY A 30 4.76 17.76 7.21
C GLY A 30 5.29 16.38 6.81
N VAL A 31 4.41 15.39 6.57
CA VAL A 31 4.85 14.07 6.11
C VAL A 31 5.47 14.22 4.71
N PRO A 32 6.74 13.85 4.52
CA PRO A 32 7.35 13.88 3.20
C PRO A 32 6.73 12.83 2.29
N GLY A 33 6.75 13.06 0.98
CA GLY A 33 6.31 12.03 0.03
C GLY A 33 4.79 11.88 -0.08
N VAL A 34 4.04 12.95 0.13
CA VAL A 34 2.58 13.00 -0.07
C VAL A 34 2.25 14.07 -1.11
N PRO A 35 1.57 13.74 -2.23
CA PRO A 35 1.32 14.67 -3.33
C PRO A 35 0.35 15.80 -2.94
N ALA A 36 0.57 16.99 -3.49
CA ALA A 36 -0.31 18.13 -3.27
C ALA A 36 -1.68 17.94 -3.94
N VAL A 37 -2.72 18.45 -3.28
CA VAL A 37 -4.09 18.45 -3.78
C VAL A 37 -4.40 19.83 -4.37
N HIS A 38 -4.68 19.88 -5.67
CA HIS A 38 -5.07 21.12 -6.36
C HIS A 38 -6.60 21.25 -6.53
N GLY A 39 -7.37 20.28 -6.03
CA GLY A 39 -8.83 20.37 -5.99
C GLY A 39 -9.49 19.73 -7.21
N ARG A 40 -10.53 20.39 -7.71
CA ARG A 40 -11.37 19.89 -8.81
C ARG A 40 -11.31 20.86 -9.97
N ASP A 41 -11.08 20.36 -11.19
CA ASP A 41 -11.06 21.21 -12.38
C ASP A 41 -12.46 21.50 -12.94
N GLU A 42 -12.53 22.34 -13.96
CA GLU A 42 -13.77 22.76 -14.63
C GLU A 42 -14.53 21.60 -15.30
N GLN A 43 -13.83 20.52 -15.63
CA GLN A 43 -14.41 19.28 -16.18
C GLN A 43 -14.85 18.32 -15.08
N GLY A 44 -14.77 18.75 -13.82
CA GLY A 44 -15.19 17.98 -12.67
C GLY A 44 -14.23 16.85 -12.29
N ARG A 45 -12.96 16.88 -12.71
CA ARG A 45 -11.95 15.85 -12.42
C ARG A 45 -11.12 16.20 -11.19
N GLN A 46 -10.64 15.17 -10.49
CA GLN A 46 -9.63 15.29 -9.43
C GLN A 46 -8.31 15.82 -10.02
N VAL A 47 -7.67 16.72 -9.28
CA VAL A 47 -6.38 17.32 -9.64
C VAL A 47 -5.37 17.13 -8.51
N LEU A 48 -4.33 16.37 -8.78
CA LEU A 48 -3.21 16.14 -7.86
C LEU A 48 -1.90 16.57 -8.51
N GLU A 49 -0.89 16.82 -7.68
CA GLU A 49 0.49 17.02 -8.09
C GLU A 49 0.97 15.86 -8.98
N TYR A 50 1.65 16.19 -10.08
CA TYR A 50 2.44 15.22 -10.81
C TYR A 50 3.78 15.06 -10.11
N VAL A 51 4.10 13.84 -9.70
CA VAL A 51 5.35 13.52 -9.00
C VAL A 51 6.36 13.03 -10.04
N PRO A 52 7.46 13.76 -10.29
CA PRO A 52 8.53 13.26 -11.15
C PRO A 52 9.33 12.16 -10.44
N GLY A 53 9.92 11.25 -11.21
CA GLY A 53 10.76 10.17 -10.71
C GLY A 53 10.49 8.82 -11.37
N GLU A 54 11.18 7.80 -10.89
CA GLU A 54 11.04 6.42 -11.35
C GLU A 54 10.04 5.66 -10.47
N GLN A 55 9.14 4.89 -11.09
CA GLN A 55 8.22 4.03 -10.34
C GLN A 55 9.00 2.89 -9.66
N GLY A 56 8.72 2.63 -8.39
CA GLY A 56 9.44 1.64 -7.58
C GLY A 56 9.41 0.24 -8.15
N LEU A 57 8.37 -0.13 -8.90
CA LEU A 57 8.26 -1.41 -9.62
C LEU A 57 9.23 -1.50 -10.82
N SER A 58 9.55 -0.38 -11.48
CA SER A 58 10.49 -0.32 -12.60
C SER A 58 11.94 -0.17 -12.16
N ALA A 59 12.16 0.30 -10.93
CA ALA A 59 13.48 0.44 -10.34
C ALA A 59 14.08 -0.93 -9.92
N PRO A 60 15.41 -1.02 -9.73
CA PRO A 60 16.04 -2.21 -9.15
C PRO A 60 15.43 -2.60 -7.80
N PRO A 61 15.42 -3.89 -7.43
CA PRO A 61 14.94 -4.34 -6.13
C PRO A 61 15.62 -3.58 -4.98
N MET A 62 14.81 -3.14 -4.02
CA MET A 62 15.33 -2.40 -2.87
C MET A 62 16.35 -3.21 -2.08
N THR A 63 17.43 -2.56 -1.67
CA THR A 63 18.39 -3.06 -0.69
C THR A 63 17.76 -3.17 0.70
N VAL A 64 18.43 -3.88 1.62
CA VAL A 64 18.01 -3.99 3.03
C VAL A 64 17.93 -2.61 3.71
N ALA A 65 18.85 -1.70 3.39
CA ALA A 65 18.84 -0.34 3.95
C ALA A 65 17.64 0.47 3.45
N GLU A 66 17.32 0.35 2.16
CA GLU A 66 16.14 0.99 1.55
C GLU A 66 14.83 0.44 2.11
N LEU A 67 14.72 -0.88 2.33
CA LEU A 67 13.56 -1.49 2.97
C LEU A 67 13.38 -1.03 4.42
N ARG A 68 14.48 -0.83 5.16
CA ARG A 68 14.41 -0.22 6.49
C ARG A 68 13.93 1.22 6.43
N ARG A 69 14.46 2.02 5.50
CA ARG A 69 14.01 3.39 5.27
C ARG A 69 12.51 3.45 4.91
N LEU A 70 12.06 2.53 4.06
CA LEU A 70 10.65 2.38 3.69
C LEU A 70 9.78 2.11 4.92
N GLY A 71 10.18 1.21 5.80
CA GLY A 71 9.47 0.94 7.06
C GLY A 71 9.30 2.22 7.90
N THR A 72 10.35 3.03 8.02
CA THR A 72 10.31 4.30 8.75
C THR A 72 9.37 5.31 8.09
N MET A 73 9.37 5.38 6.76
CA MET A 73 8.45 6.24 6.01
C MET A 73 6.98 5.83 6.24
N VAL A 74 6.68 4.53 6.21
CA VAL A 74 5.33 4.00 6.48
C VAL A 74 4.91 4.30 7.91
N ARG A 75 5.83 4.18 8.88
CA ARG A 75 5.55 4.55 10.28
C ARG A 75 5.20 6.03 10.43
N ALA A 76 5.97 6.92 9.81
CA ALA A 76 5.70 8.36 9.84
C ALA A 76 4.34 8.70 9.24
N LEU A 77 3.96 8.02 8.15
CA LEU A 77 2.65 8.16 7.52
C LEU A 77 1.53 7.73 8.48
N HIS A 78 1.62 6.52 9.06
CA HIS A 78 0.62 6.04 10.02
C HIS A 78 0.52 6.92 11.28
N ASP A 79 1.64 7.42 11.80
CA ASP A 79 1.65 8.31 12.96
C ASP A 79 0.95 9.64 12.67
N ALA A 80 1.14 10.20 11.46
CA ALA A 80 0.43 11.39 11.02
C ALA A 80 -1.06 11.14 10.75
N SER A 81 -1.45 9.92 10.39
CA SER A 81 -2.86 9.53 10.19
C SER A 81 -3.64 9.36 11.50
N ALA A 82 -2.97 9.14 12.62
CA ALA A 82 -3.60 8.70 13.87
C ALA A 82 -4.63 9.68 14.44
N ASP A 83 -4.48 10.98 14.17
CA ASP A 83 -5.41 12.01 14.62
C ASP A 83 -6.24 12.64 13.48
N PHE A 84 -6.21 12.04 12.29
CA PHE A 84 -7.07 12.47 11.20
C PHE A 84 -8.53 12.14 11.51
N VAL A 85 -9.38 13.16 11.49
CA VAL A 85 -10.83 12.99 11.63
C VAL A 85 -11.47 13.15 10.24
N PRO A 86 -12.10 12.09 9.68
CA PRO A 86 -12.79 12.18 8.41
C PRO A 86 -13.90 13.25 8.45
N PRO A 87 -14.08 14.03 7.37
CA PRO A 87 -15.17 15.01 7.32
C PRO A 87 -16.54 14.31 7.42
N PRO A 88 -17.59 15.00 7.93
CA PRO A 88 -18.93 14.43 7.98
C PRO A 88 -19.39 13.94 6.60
N GLY A 89 -19.93 12.72 6.56
CA GLY A 89 -20.38 12.09 5.32
C GLY A 89 -19.24 11.59 4.40
N ALA A 90 -18.01 11.48 4.92
CA ALA A 90 -16.90 10.84 4.21
C ALA A 90 -17.30 9.46 3.66
N ARG A 91 -16.94 9.20 2.40
CA ARG A 91 -17.12 7.92 1.73
C ARG A 91 -15.75 7.41 1.32
N TRP A 92 -15.63 6.09 1.24
CA TRP A 92 -14.38 5.40 0.94
C TRP A 92 -14.65 4.29 -0.07
N GLU A 93 -13.71 4.06 -0.98
CA GLU A 93 -13.74 2.93 -1.92
C GLU A 93 -12.90 1.79 -1.33
N VAL A 94 -13.58 0.83 -0.69
CA VAL A 94 -12.93 -0.30 -0.02
C VAL A 94 -13.02 -1.53 -0.91
N ALA A 95 -11.93 -1.85 -1.62
CA ALA A 95 -11.85 -3.05 -2.46
C ALA A 95 -11.70 -4.33 -1.62
N ILE A 96 -10.90 -4.26 -0.56
CA ILE A 96 -10.65 -5.37 0.37
C ILE A 96 -11.02 -4.90 1.76
N PRO A 97 -11.98 -5.55 2.46
CA PRO A 97 -12.31 -5.23 3.82
C PRO A 97 -11.07 -5.35 4.73
N PRO A 98 -10.74 -4.33 5.53
CA PRO A 98 -9.63 -4.40 6.49
C PRO A 98 -9.97 -5.31 7.67
N ASP A 99 -8.96 -5.66 8.47
CA ASP A 99 -9.13 -6.42 9.71
C ASP A 99 -9.66 -5.60 10.90
N GLY A 100 -9.84 -4.29 10.71
CA GLY A 100 -10.34 -3.36 11.71
C GLY A 100 -10.33 -1.92 11.19
N ALA A 101 -10.65 -0.97 12.07
CA ALA A 101 -10.69 0.46 11.75
C ALA A 101 -10.03 1.27 12.88
N GLU A 102 -8.70 1.35 12.85
CA GLU A 102 -7.85 2.11 13.77
C GLU A 102 -7.59 3.54 13.25
N LEU A 103 -7.24 3.67 11.97
CA LEU A 103 -6.90 4.93 11.32
C LEU A 103 -7.23 4.87 9.82
N VAL A 104 -7.12 5.99 9.10
CA VAL A 104 -7.19 5.97 7.63
C VAL A 104 -5.81 5.58 7.08
N CYS A 105 -5.78 4.44 6.38
CA CYS A 105 -4.59 3.88 5.73
C CYS A 105 -4.61 4.21 4.24
N HIS A 106 -3.48 4.00 3.55
CA HIS A 106 -3.45 4.10 2.08
C HIS A 106 -4.03 2.84 1.42
N GLN A 107 -3.93 1.67 2.05
CA GLN A 107 -4.47 0.37 1.62
C GLN A 107 -3.78 -0.29 0.41
N ASP A 108 -2.90 0.44 -0.28
CA ASP A 108 -2.18 -0.01 -1.49
C ASP A 108 -0.75 0.57 -1.53
N LEU A 109 -0.07 0.60 -0.39
CA LEU A 109 1.36 0.93 -0.33
C LEU A 109 2.18 -0.22 -0.94
N ALA A 110 2.49 -0.09 -2.23
CA ALA A 110 3.20 -1.10 -3.01
C ALA A 110 4.21 -0.46 -3.98
N PRO A 111 5.15 -1.24 -4.57
CA PRO A 111 6.17 -0.71 -5.47
C PRO A 111 5.63 0.07 -6.68
N TRP A 112 4.47 -0.30 -7.21
CA TRP A 112 3.83 0.43 -8.32
C TRP A 112 3.24 1.78 -7.89
N ASN A 113 3.03 2.02 -6.60
CA ASN A 113 2.53 3.29 -6.08
C ASN A 113 3.61 4.13 -5.41
N LEU A 114 4.88 3.71 -5.49
CA LEU A 114 6.01 4.50 -5.00
C LEU A 114 6.72 5.16 -6.18
N ILE A 115 6.91 6.48 -6.12
CA ILE A 115 7.79 7.22 -7.04
C ILE A 115 9.07 7.58 -6.29
N ARG A 116 10.23 7.31 -6.91
CA ARG A 116 11.57 7.56 -6.37
C ARG A 116 12.27 8.61 -7.23
N ASP A 117 12.64 9.72 -6.61
CA ASP A 117 13.45 10.78 -7.22
C ASP A 117 14.65 11.09 -6.31
N GLY A 118 15.76 10.38 -6.53
CA GLY A 118 16.90 10.37 -5.64
C GLY A 118 16.50 9.98 -4.21
N GLU A 119 16.75 10.88 -3.26
CA GLU A 119 16.37 10.72 -1.86
C GLU A 119 14.89 11.05 -1.59
N THR A 120 14.14 11.62 -2.53
CA THR A 120 12.71 11.93 -2.32
C THR A 120 11.86 10.76 -2.79
N TRP A 121 11.13 10.15 -1.87
CA TRP A 121 10.20 9.05 -2.16
C TRP A 121 8.78 9.50 -1.87
N THR A 122 7.87 9.24 -2.80
CA THR A 122 6.49 9.74 -2.73
C THR A 122 5.51 8.63 -3.06
N PHE A 123 4.53 8.40 -2.18
CA PHE A 123 3.43 7.50 -2.46
C PHE A 123 2.35 8.23 -3.27
N ILE A 124 1.87 7.57 -4.31
CA ILE A 124 0.80 8.04 -5.19
C ILE A 124 -0.36 7.06 -5.17
N ASP A 125 -1.44 7.41 -5.87
CA ASP A 125 -2.65 6.57 -6.00
C ASP A 125 -3.39 6.28 -4.68
N TRP A 126 -3.75 7.37 -3.99
CA TRP A 126 -4.49 7.36 -2.73
C TRP A 126 -6.00 7.08 -2.87
N ASP A 127 -6.48 6.68 -4.05
CA ASP A 127 -7.93 6.50 -4.28
C ASP A 127 -8.50 5.37 -3.41
N ALA A 128 -7.68 4.37 -3.06
CA ALA A 128 -8.03 3.27 -2.17
C ALA A 128 -7.93 3.62 -0.68
N ALA A 129 -7.49 4.84 -0.32
CA ALA A 129 -7.34 5.22 1.08
C ALA A 129 -8.67 5.08 1.81
N ALA A 130 -8.66 4.44 2.97
CA ALA A 130 -9.85 4.10 3.73
C ALA A 130 -9.49 3.71 5.17
N PRO A 131 -10.47 3.69 6.11
CA PRO A 131 -10.26 3.13 7.43
C PRO A 131 -9.66 1.72 7.39
N GLY A 132 -8.68 1.45 8.24
CA GLY A 132 -7.95 0.19 8.33
C GLY A 132 -7.15 0.11 9.63
N THR A 133 -6.29 -0.89 9.78
CA THR A 133 -5.32 -0.96 10.88
C THR A 133 -3.90 -0.74 10.37
N ARG A 134 -3.01 -0.30 11.27
CA ARG A 134 -1.58 -0.18 10.96
C ARG A 134 -0.97 -1.48 10.46
N LEU A 135 -1.32 -2.59 11.12
CA LEU A 135 -0.75 -3.89 10.84
C LEU A 135 -1.23 -4.42 9.48
N TRP A 136 -2.50 -4.17 9.12
CA TRP A 136 -3.06 -4.53 7.81
C TRP A 136 -2.36 -3.84 6.64
N ASP A 137 -2.13 -2.52 6.74
CA ASP A 137 -1.43 -1.77 5.70
C ASP A 137 0.06 -2.17 5.65
N LEU A 138 0.70 -2.34 6.81
CA LEU A 138 2.09 -2.78 6.90
C LEU A 138 2.30 -4.20 6.35
N ALA A 139 1.35 -5.13 6.55
CA ALA A 139 1.45 -6.47 5.99
C ALA A 139 1.52 -6.45 4.46
N TYR A 140 0.78 -5.54 3.83
CA TYR A 140 0.83 -5.39 2.38
C TYR A 140 2.16 -4.81 1.89
N VAL A 141 2.71 -3.81 2.59
CA VAL A 141 4.07 -3.28 2.34
C VAL A 141 5.13 -4.37 2.48
N ALA A 142 5.06 -5.12 3.58
CA ALA A 142 6.01 -6.15 3.96
C ALA A 142 5.99 -7.37 3.02
N GLN A 143 4.89 -7.59 2.29
CA GLN A 143 4.82 -8.60 1.24
C GLN A 143 5.26 -8.08 -0.14
N THR A 144 4.85 -6.88 -0.53
CA THR A 144 5.05 -6.39 -1.91
C THR A 144 6.45 -5.84 -2.17
N PHE A 145 7.09 -5.17 -1.20
CA PHE A 145 8.41 -4.55 -1.41
C PHE A 145 9.62 -5.51 -1.26
N PRO A 146 9.59 -6.50 -0.36
CA PRO A 146 10.59 -7.58 -0.31
C PRO A 146 10.52 -8.61 -1.46
N PRO A 147 9.67 -8.38 -2.47
CA PRO A 147 8.65 -9.30 -3.04
C PRO A 147 8.62 -10.74 -2.51
N LEU A 148 7.74 -11.02 -1.55
CA LEU A 148 7.50 -12.38 -1.04
C LEU A 148 6.54 -13.11 -2.01
N VAL A 149 7.09 -13.95 -2.89
CA VAL A 149 6.38 -14.57 -4.02
C VAL A 149 6.67 -16.06 -4.14
N ALA A 150 5.83 -16.77 -4.91
CA ALA A 150 6.04 -18.20 -5.19
C ALA A 150 7.44 -18.49 -5.75
N GLY A 151 8.09 -19.52 -5.20
CA GLY A 151 9.46 -19.90 -5.58
C GLY A 151 10.57 -19.09 -4.91
N GLY A 152 10.23 -18.19 -3.96
CA GLY A 152 11.20 -17.50 -3.11
C GLY A 152 11.95 -18.42 -2.14
N ASP A 153 12.95 -17.85 -1.46
CA ASP A 153 13.71 -18.53 -0.41
C ASP A 153 13.56 -17.76 0.92
N PRO A 154 12.93 -18.35 1.96
CA PRO A 154 12.75 -17.69 3.25
C PRO A 154 14.05 -17.23 3.92
N ARG A 155 15.18 -17.87 3.60
CA ARG A 155 16.49 -17.46 4.12
C ARG A 155 16.97 -16.14 3.51
N ALA A 156 16.66 -15.90 2.24
CA ALA A 156 16.97 -14.65 1.55
C ALA A 156 15.91 -13.57 1.84
N ASP A 157 14.66 -13.97 1.96
CA ASP A 157 13.51 -13.07 2.14
C ASP A 157 13.35 -12.60 3.59
N GLY A 158 13.65 -13.45 4.57
CA GLY A 158 13.52 -13.16 5.99
C GLY A 158 14.24 -11.87 6.42
N PRO A 159 15.53 -11.67 6.07
CA PRO A 159 16.23 -10.41 6.34
C PRO A 159 15.59 -9.17 5.71
N ARG A 160 14.99 -9.30 4.52
CA ARG A 160 14.32 -8.21 3.79
C ARG A 160 13.00 -7.84 4.46
N LEU A 161 12.19 -8.85 4.82
CA LEU A 161 10.99 -8.69 5.63
C LEU A 161 11.31 -8.02 6.97
N ARG A 162 12.32 -8.53 7.70
CA ARG A 162 12.76 -7.98 8.98
C ARG A 162 13.20 -6.53 8.84
N ALA A 163 13.87 -6.15 7.74
CA ALA A 163 14.30 -4.78 7.51
C ALA A 163 13.13 -3.79 7.48
N VAL A 164 12.03 -4.12 6.77
CA VAL A 164 10.81 -3.31 6.75
C VAL A 164 10.23 -3.17 8.16
N VAL A 165 10.11 -4.29 8.88
CA VAL A 165 9.52 -4.35 10.22
C VAL A 165 10.35 -3.60 11.26
N ASP A 166 11.69 -3.74 11.21
CA ASP A 166 12.64 -2.99 12.04
C ASP A 166 12.54 -1.50 11.75
N GLY A 167 12.50 -1.12 10.47
CA GLY A 167 12.35 0.27 10.05
C GLY A 167 11.06 0.92 10.53
N TYR A 168 9.97 0.15 10.53
CA TYR A 168 8.68 0.58 11.05
C TYR A 168 8.66 0.72 12.59
N GLY A 169 9.57 0.01 13.27
CA GLY A 169 9.58 -0.08 14.72
C GLY A 169 8.38 -0.86 15.26
N LEU A 170 8.03 -1.97 14.59
CA LEU A 170 6.94 -2.84 15.05
C LEU A 170 7.33 -3.51 16.37
N ASP A 171 6.41 -3.49 17.33
CA ASP A 171 6.60 -4.08 18.64
C ASP A 171 6.50 -5.61 18.62
N ALA A 172 6.75 -6.24 19.78
CA ALA A 172 6.75 -7.70 19.90
C ALA A 172 5.39 -8.32 19.55
N ALA A 173 4.29 -7.72 20.02
CA ALA A 173 2.95 -8.24 19.74
C ALA A 173 2.61 -8.16 18.24
N GLY A 174 2.97 -7.06 17.57
CA GLY A 174 2.81 -6.92 16.13
C GLY A 174 3.71 -7.90 15.35
N ARG A 175 4.95 -8.12 15.79
CA ARG A 175 5.87 -9.10 15.19
C ARG A 175 5.33 -10.53 15.30
N ASP A 176 4.71 -10.87 16.42
CA ASP A 176 4.10 -12.17 16.64
C ASP A 176 2.86 -12.38 15.75
N ALA A 177 2.08 -11.32 15.50
CA ALA A 177 0.84 -11.38 14.71
C ALA A 177 1.04 -11.22 13.19
N LEU A 178 2.16 -10.64 12.76
CA LEU A 178 2.40 -10.28 11.36
C LEU A 178 2.46 -11.50 10.41
N PRO A 179 3.11 -12.63 10.73
CA PRO A 179 3.21 -13.78 9.82
C PRO A 179 1.85 -14.29 9.33
N GLU A 180 0.88 -14.47 10.22
CA GLU A 180 -0.47 -14.90 9.86
C GLU A 180 -1.21 -13.81 9.10
N LEU A 181 -0.96 -12.54 9.42
CA LEU A 181 -1.57 -11.43 8.71
C LEU A 181 -1.04 -11.28 7.28
N LEU A 182 0.25 -11.53 7.04
CA LEU A 182 0.83 -11.58 5.69
C LEU A 182 0.05 -12.57 4.82
N VAL A 183 -0.14 -13.80 5.31
CA VAL A 183 -0.92 -14.82 4.58
C VAL A 183 -2.33 -14.34 4.27
N ARG A 184 -3.05 -13.82 5.28
CA ARG A 184 -4.43 -13.35 5.12
C ARG A 184 -4.53 -12.17 4.15
N ARG A 185 -3.67 -11.17 4.29
CA ARG A 185 -3.67 -9.95 3.46
C ARG A 185 -3.33 -10.26 2.01
N THR A 186 -2.38 -11.16 1.77
CA THR A 186 -2.00 -11.62 0.42
C THR A 186 -3.10 -12.47 -0.20
N ARG A 187 -3.71 -13.40 0.56
CA ARG A 187 -4.86 -14.17 0.07
C ARG A 187 -6.04 -13.28 -0.30
N ALA A 188 -6.29 -12.21 0.47
CA ALA A 188 -7.36 -11.28 0.17
C ALA A 188 -7.20 -10.57 -1.20
N MET A 189 -5.96 -10.38 -1.69
CA MET A 189 -5.72 -9.93 -3.07
C MET A 189 -6.13 -10.98 -4.11
N PHE A 190 -5.79 -12.25 -3.86
CA PHE A 190 -6.25 -13.34 -4.72
C PHE A 190 -7.77 -13.39 -4.77
N ASP A 191 -8.43 -13.34 -3.62
CA ASP A 191 -9.89 -13.40 -3.51
C ASP A 191 -10.57 -12.22 -4.21
N LEU A 192 -9.99 -11.01 -4.12
CA LEU A 192 -10.47 -9.83 -4.85
C LEU A 192 -10.45 -10.07 -6.36
N LEU A 193 -9.35 -10.60 -6.88
CA LEU A 193 -9.19 -10.85 -8.32
C LEU A 193 -10.09 -11.99 -8.81
N GLU A 194 -10.19 -13.08 -8.04
CA GLU A 194 -11.06 -14.21 -8.36
C GLU A 194 -12.52 -13.79 -8.40
N ASN A 195 -12.98 -13.07 -7.37
CA ASN A 195 -14.35 -12.55 -7.31
C ASN A 195 -14.61 -11.58 -8.46
N GLY A 196 -13.66 -10.67 -8.74
CA GLY A 196 -13.74 -9.75 -9.86
C GLY A 196 -13.87 -10.46 -11.22
N ALA A 197 -13.11 -11.54 -11.43
CA ALA A 197 -13.21 -12.36 -12.63
C ALA A 197 -14.58 -13.03 -12.75
N ARG A 198 -15.11 -13.58 -11.65
CA ARG A 198 -16.43 -14.20 -11.61
C ARG A 198 -17.57 -13.22 -11.86
N SER A 199 -17.47 -11.99 -11.34
CA SER A 199 -18.51 -10.95 -11.49
C SER A 199 -18.34 -10.10 -12.74
N GLY A 200 -17.23 -10.21 -13.47
CA GLY A 200 -16.89 -9.33 -14.59
C GLY A 200 -16.54 -7.90 -14.16
N THR A 201 -16.22 -7.67 -12.89
CA THR A 201 -15.94 -6.33 -12.35
C THR A 201 -14.52 -5.88 -12.73
N LEU A 202 -14.41 -4.74 -13.42
CA LEU A 202 -13.13 -4.10 -13.73
C LEU A 202 -12.63 -3.24 -12.55
N PRO A 203 -11.30 -3.10 -12.37
CA PRO A 203 -10.23 -3.68 -13.18
C PRO A 203 -9.87 -5.14 -12.84
N TRP A 204 -10.45 -5.70 -11.78
CA TRP A 204 -10.08 -7.00 -11.22
C TRP A 204 -10.21 -8.16 -12.20
N ALA A 205 -11.28 -8.21 -12.99
CA ALA A 205 -11.48 -9.23 -14.03
C ALA A 205 -10.37 -9.21 -15.09
N ARG A 206 -9.89 -8.01 -15.46
CA ARG A 206 -8.79 -7.84 -16.42
C ARG A 206 -7.49 -8.35 -15.83
N LEU A 207 -7.16 -7.93 -14.59
CA LEU A 207 -5.95 -8.37 -13.90
C LEU A 207 -5.92 -9.89 -13.69
N TRP A 208 -7.07 -10.51 -13.41
CA TRP A 208 -7.18 -11.96 -13.37
C TRP A 208 -6.84 -12.60 -14.72
N ALA A 209 -7.41 -12.10 -15.83
CA ALA A 209 -7.12 -12.59 -17.18
C ALA A 209 -5.65 -12.39 -17.59
N GLU A 210 -5.00 -11.35 -17.06
CA GLU A 210 -3.56 -11.07 -17.21
C GLU A 210 -2.68 -11.98 -16.34
N GLY A 211 -3.27 -12.90 -15.55
CA GLY A 211 -2.55 -13.90 -14.76
C GLY A 211 -2.19 -13.48 -13.33
N HIS A 212 -2.65 -12.30 -12.87
CA HIS A 212 -2.33 -11.82 -11.53
C HIS A 212 -2.87 -12.73 -10.42
N GLY A 213 -3.96 -13.47 -10.68
CA GLY A 213 -4.47 -14.48 -9.73
C GLY A 213 -3.44 -15.57 -9.41
N VAL A 214 -2.71 -16.07 -10.42
CA VAL A 214 -1.65 -17.08 -10.21
C VAL A 214 -0.54 -16.52 -9.31
N HIS A 215 -0.15 -15.27 -9.54
CA HIS A 215 0.86 -14.59 -8.72
C HIS A 215 0.42 -14.47 -7.25
N TRP A 216 -0.76 -13.91 -6.99
CA TRP A 216 -1.25 -13.66 -5.64
C TRP A 216 -1.59 -14.95 -4.88
N GLY A 217 -2.14 -15.96 -5.58
CA GLY A 217 -2.40 -17.27 -5.00
C GLY A 217 -1.11 -17.97 -4.59
N GLY A 218 -0.12 -18.01 -5.48
CA GLY A 218 1.18 -18.60 -5.19
C GLY A 218 1.97 -17.85 -4.12
N ALA A 219 1.89 -16.52 -4.06
CA ALA A 219 2.49 -15.73 -2.99
C ALA A 219 1.86 -16.04 -1.62
N ALA A 220 0.54 -16.18 -1.56
CA ALA A 220 -0.15 -16.55 -0.33
C ALA A 220 0.19 -17.98 0.12
N ASP A 221 0.32 -18.92 -0.82
CA ASP A 221 0.77 -20.30 -0.53
C ASP A 221 2.22 -20.34 -0.03
N TYR A 222 3.11 -19.55 -0.65
CA TYR A 222 4.49 -19.39 -0.22
C TYR A 222 4.59 -18.88 1.22
N LEU A 223 3.81 -17.85 1.55
CA LEU A 223 3.76 -17.32 2.91
C LEU A 223 3.23 -18.35 3.91
N ALA A 224 2.15 -19.05 3.57
CA ALA A 224 1.53 -20.05 4.44
C ALA A 224 2.45 -21.25 4.69
N GLY A 225 3.16 -21.71 3.66
CA GLY A 225 4.08 -22.85 3.74
C GLY A 225 5.33 -22.62 4.59
N HIS A 226 5.68 -21.36 4.87
CA HIS A 226 6.91 -20.98 5.58
C HIS A 226 6.66 -20.13 6.84
N LEU A 227 5.49 -20.30 7.47
CA LEU A 227 5.14 -19.60 8.71
C LEU A 227 6.20 -19.72 9.83
N PRO A 228 6.80 -20.90 10.09
CA PRO A 228 7.86 -21.02 11.09
C PRO A 228 9.09 -20.14 10.78
N GLU A 229 9.49 -20.05 9.51
CA GLU A 229 10.60 -19.23 9.04
C GLU A 229 10.30 -17.74 9.21
N TRP A 230 9.08 -17.28 8.88
CA TRP A 230 8.67 -15.89 9.08
C TRP A 230 8.63 -15.50 10.55
N ARG A 231 8.06 -16.37 11.40
CA ARG A 231 8.09 -16.16 12.86
C ARG A 231 9.53 -16.08 13.38
N SER A 232 10.42 -16.95 12.88
CA SER A 232 11.84 -16.94 13.26
C SER A 232 12.54 -15.66 12.81
N ALA A 233 12.28 -15.20 11.57
CA ALA A 233 12.88 -13.99 11.01
C ALA A 233 12.45 -12.70 11.73
N LEU A 234 11.26 -12.69 12.33
CA LEU A 234 10.70 -11.50 12.99
C LEU A 234 10.98 -11.41 14.50
N ARG A 235 11.49 -12.49 15.12
CA ARG A 235 11.97 -12.48 16.51
C ARG A 235 13.13 -11.52 16.73
#